data_AF-A0A2M8DDX1-F1
#
_entry.id   AF-A0A2M8DDX1-F1
#
_cell.length_a   1.000
_cell.length_b   1.000
_cell.length_c   1.000
_cell.angle_alpha   90.00
_cell.angle_beta   90.00
_cell.angle_gamma   90.00
#
_symmetry.space_group_name_H-M   'P 1'
#
loop_
_entity.id
_entity.type
_entity.pdbx_description
1 polymer ?
#
loop_
_entity_poly.entity_id
_entity_poly.type
_entity_poly.pdbx_seq_one_letter_code
_entity_poly.pdbx_strand_id
1 'polypeptide(L)'
;MDPRHQKRIKLLEQLYSHSFNQPQHKSSKSLISDIISNLEAIDVLIKTNAPRFPIKEMAKIDLAIIRLAIFELVFQKTEPEKAIINEAIDLAKEFGSEKSYAFINGVLSKFLLKKNETTKSTGK
;
A
#
# COMPACT_ATOMS: atom_id res chain seq x y z
N MET A 1 -10.32 8.49 -17.70
CA MET A 1 -9.80 7.99 -16.41
C MET A 1 -8.39 8.52 -16.24
N ASP A 2 -7.98 8.97 -15.04
CA ASP A 2 -6.64 9.53 -14.78
C ASP A 2 -5.55 8.48 -15.10
N PRO A 3 -4.50 8.80 -15.89
CA PRO A 3 -3.38 7.88 -16.14
C PRO A 3 -2.71 7.32 -14.88
N ARG A 4 -2.67 8.09 -13.79
CA ARG A 4 -2.09 7.64 -12.51
C ARG A 4 -2.95 6.58 -11.85
N HIS A 5 -4.26 6.74 -11.91
CA HIS A 5 -5.22 5.77 -11.41
C HIS A 5 -5.12 4.45 -12.21
N GLN A 6 -5.08 4.52 -13.55
CA GLN A 6 -4.87 3.33 -14.39
C GLN A 6 -3.55 2.61 -14.08
N LYS A 7 -2.48 3.37 -13.81
CA LYS A 7 -1.20 2.80 -13.37
C LYS A 7 -1.34 2.06 -12.05
N ARG A 8 -2.07 2.61 -11.07
CA ARG A 8 -2.31 1.94 -9.77
C ARG A 8 -3.12 0.66 -9.93
N ILE A 9 -4.16 0.66 -10.77
CA ILE A 9 -4.94 -0.56 -11.07
C ILE A 9 -4.01 -1.66 -11.61
N LYS A 10 -3.15 -1.35 -12.58
CA LYS A 10 -2.21 -2.33 -13.14
C LYS A 10 -1.24 -2.89 -12.07
N LEU A 11 -0.71 -2.04 -11.19
CA LEU A 11 0.18 -2.49 -10.11
C LEU A 11 -0.59 -3.33 -9.07
N LEU A 12 -1.84 -2.96 -8.80
CA LEU A 12 -2.71 -3.69 -7.89
C LEU A 12 -3.01 -5.09 -8.41
N GLU A 13 -3.38 -5.23 -9.69
CA GLU A 13 -3.60 -6.53 -10.35
C GLU A 13 -2.34 -7.41 -10.29
N GLN A 14 -1.16 -6.81 -10.52
CA GLN A 14 0.12 -7.52 -10.43
C GLN A 14 0.43 -7.98 -9.00
N LEU A 15 0.24 -7.11 -8.00
CA LEU A 15 0.42 -7.45 -6.58
C LEU A 15 -0.57 -8.52 -6.11
N TYR A 16 -1.83 -8.40 -6.53
CA TYR A 16 -2.87 -9.37 -6.22
C TYR A 16 -2.53 -10.72 -6.82
N SER A 17 -2.13 -10.77 -8.10
CA SER A 17 -1.69 -12.00 -8.78
C SER A 17 -0.46 -12.63 -8.11
N HIS A 18 0.50 -11.81 -7.68
CA HIS A 18 1.68 -12.26 -6.93
C HIS A 18 1.32 -12.91 -5.59
N SER A 19 0.17 -12.57 -4.99
CA SER A 19 -0.27 -13.20 -3.75
C SER A 19 -0.79 -14.64 -3.90
N PHE A 20 -0.96 -15.14 -5.13
CA PHE A 20 -1.38 -16.52 -5.41
C PHE A 20 -0.26 -17.37 -6.03
N ASN A 21 0.74 -16.75 -6.66
CA ASN A 21 1.80 -17.44 -7.40
C ASN A 21 3.20 -17.05 -6.87
N GLN A 22 4.11 -18.02 -6.77
CA GLN A 22 5.55 -17.73 -6.61
C GLN A 22 6.11 -17.08 -7.89
N PRO A 23 7.19 -16.27 -7.81
CA PRO A 23 7.49 -15.24 -8.80
C PRO A 23 7.74 -15.81 -10.20
N GLN A 24 6.97 -15.35 -11.18
CA GLN A 24 7.31 -15.52 -12.58
C GLN A 24 8.45 -14.54 -12.91
N HIS A 25 9.60 -15.10 -13.29
CA HIS A 25 10.83 -14.49 -13.82
C HIS A 25 11.11 -13.00 -13.55
N LYS A 26 12.24 -12.74 -12.88
CA LYS A 26 12.96 -11.45 -12.93
C LYS A 26 13.20 -11.06 -14.39
N SER A 27 12.56 -9.99 -14.86
CA SER A 27 13.08 -9.26 -16.01
C SER A 27 12.53 -7.84 -16.06
N SER A 28 13.47 -6.89 -16.12
CA SER A 28 13.34 -5.42 -16.20
C SER A 28 13.10 -4.67 -14.89
N LYS A 29 13.84 -3.55 -14.72
CA LYS A 29 13.65 -2.52 -13.70
C LYS A 29 12.23 -1.96 -13.84
N SER A 30 11.30 -2.50 -13.06
CA SER A 30 9.89 -2.13 -13.11
C SER A 30 9.41 -1.77 -11.71
N LEU A 31 8.42 -0.88 -11.64
CA LEU A 31 7.89 -0.42 -10.37
C LEU A 31 7.34 -1.57 -9.51
N ILE A 32 6.78 -2.61 -10.14
CA ILE A 32 6.35 -3.81 -9.44
C ILE A 32 7.52 -4.59 -8.82
N SER A 33 8.67 -4.67 -9.50
CA SER A 33 9.87 -5.29 -8.93
C SER A 33 10.41 -4.52 -7.73
N ASP A 34 10.29 -3.19 -7.74
CA ASP A 34 10.66 -2.35 -6.60
C ASP A 34 9.71 -2.59 -5.41
N ILE A 35 8.40 -2.69 -5.67
CA ILE A 35 7.42 -3.02 -4.61
C ILE A 35 7.72 -4.40 -4.03
N ILE A 36 7.88 -5.42 -4.88
CA ILE A 36 8.15 -6.82 -4.45
C ILE A 36 9.41 -6.89 -3.59
N SER A 37 10.48 -6.18 -3.98
CA SER A 37 11.74 -6.16 -3.25
C SER A 37 11.64 -5.47 -1.88
N ASN A 38 10.63 -4.63 -1.67
CA ASN A 38 10.37 -3.93 -0.41
C ASN A 38 9.19 -4.52 0.39
N LEU A 39 8.60 -5.64 -0.04
CA LEU A 39 7.38 -6.19 0.59
C LEU A 39 7.56 -6.47 2.08
N GLU A 40 8.72 -7.01 2.50
CA GLU A 40 8.96 -7.31 3.90
C GLU A 40 8.96 -6.03 4.76
N ALA A 41 9.64 -4.98 4.31
CA ALA A 41 9.67 -3.69 4.99
C ALA A 41 8.28 -3.05 5.03
N ILE A 42 7.54 -3.11 3.92
CA ILE A 42 6.15 -2.64 3.83
C ILE A 42 5.27 -3.41 4.83
N ASP A 43 5.38 -4.74 4.88
CA ASP A 43 4.61 -5.59 5.77
C ASP A 43 4.90 -5.31 7.25
N VAL A 44 6.14 -4.98 7.61
CA VAL A 44 6.48 -4.52 8.97
C VAL A 44 5.75 -3.21 9.32
N LEU A 45 5.70 -2.26 8.38
CA LEU A 45 4.96 -1.01 8.56
C LEU A 45 3.45 -1.28 8.71
N ILE A 46 2.89 -2.20 7.94
CA ILE A 46 1.48 -2.60 8.06
C ILE A 46 1.23 -3.19 9.46
N LYS A 47 2.00 -4.19 9.89
CA LYS A 47 1.84 -4.84 11.21
C LYS A 47 1.92 -3.83 12.35
N THR A 48 2.83 -2.86 12.26
CA THR A 48 3.02 -1.82 13.27
C THR A 48 1.82 -0.86 13.39
N ASN A 49 1.06 -0.71 12.30
CA ASN A 49 -0.11 0.17 12.25
C ASN A 49 -1.42 -0.60 12.45
N ALA A 50 -1.48 -1.88 12.08
CA ALA A 50 -2.64 -2.75 12.21
C ALA A 50 -2.34 -4.01 13.07
N PRO A 51 -1.89 -3.88 14.33
CA PRO A 51 -1.42 -5.02 15.12
C PRO A 51 -2.51 -6.05 15.46
N ARG A 52 -3.79 -5.64 15.41
CA ARG A 52 -4.94 -6.53 15.63
C ARG A 52 -5.35 -7.32 14.38
N PHE A 53 -4.71 -7.07 13.25
CA PHE A 53 -5.03 -7.69 11.96
C PHE A 53 -3.78 -8.37 11.41
N PRO A 54 -3.58 -9.67 11.66
CA PRO A 54 -2.47 -10.41 11.09
C PRO A 54 -2.51 -10.34 9.56
N ILE A 55 -1.36 -10.09 8.92
CA ILE A 55 -1.27 -9.95 7.45
C ILE A 55 -1.89 -11.15 6.72
N LYS A 56 -1.66 -12.37 7.24
CA LYS A 56 -2.17 -13.62 6.67
C LYS A 56 -3.70 -13.73 6.69
N GLU A 57 -4.38 -12.94 7.52
CA GLU A 57 -5.83 -12.93 7.69
C GLU A 57 -6.49 -11.76 6.94
N MET A 58 -5.69 -10.82 6.43
CA MET A 58 -6.21 -9.73 5.60
C MET A 58 -6.68 -10.26 4.25
N ALA A 59 -7.77 -9.71 3.73
CA ALA A 59 -8.18 -9.95 2.36
C ALA A 59 -7.02 -9.56 1.42
N LYS A 60 -6.69 -10.43 0.46
CA LYS A 60 -5.55 -10.24 -0.44
C LYS A 60 -5.63 -8.92 -1.22
N ILE A 61 -6.85 -8.49 -1.57
CA ILE A 61 -7.09 -7.22 -2.27
C ILE A 61 -6.79 -6.02 -1.36
N ASP A 62 -7.31 -6.01 -0.12
CA ASP A 62 -7.06 -4.94 0.84
C ASP A 62 -5.56 -4.83 1.15
N LEU A 63 -4.91 -5.97 1.37
CA LEU A 63 -3.47 -6.02 1.62
C LEU A 63 -2.67 -5.48 0.44
N ALA A 64 -3.04 -5.79 -0.80
CA ALA A 64 -2.38 -5.28 -1.99
C ALA A 64 -2.54 -3.75 -2.12
N ILE A 65 -3.73 -3.20 -1.83
CA ILE A 65 -3.98 -1.76 -1.82
C ILE A 65 -3.11 -1.06 -0.77
N ILE A 66 -3.09 -1.58 0.47
CA ILE A 66 -2.29 -1.00 1.56
C ILE A 66 -0.80 -1.05 1.22
N ARG A 67 -0.32 -2.16 0.66
CA ARG A 67 1.09 -2.32 0.25
C ARG A 67 1.49 -1.29 -0.80
N LEU A 68 0.65 -1.10 -1.81
CA LEU A 68 0.89 -0.09 -2.85
C LEU A 68 0.93 1.32 -2.25
N ALA A 69 -0.04 1.68 -1.40
CA ALA A 69 -0.10 2.99 -0.77
C ALA A 69 1.12 3.27 0.12
N ILE A 70 1.53 2.31 0.96
CA ILE A 70 2.72 2.45 1.81
C ILE A 70 3.99 2.55 0.95
N PHE A 71 4.08 1.77 -0.12
CA PHE A 71 5.21 1.88 -1.06
C PHE A 71 5.32 3.31 -1.60
N GLU A 72 4.21 3.88 -2.07
CA GLU A 72 4.18 5.24 -2.60
C GLU A 72 4.54 6.29 -1.53
N LEU A 73 4.07 6.12 -0.29
CA LEU A 73 4.31 7.05 0.82
C LEU A 73 5.75 7.05 1.35
N VAL A 74 6.47 5.92 1.22
CA VAL A 74 7.77 5.70 1.88
C VAL A 74 8.93 5.64 0.90
N PHE A 75 8.74 4.93 -0.22
CA PHE A 75 9.81 4.62 -1.15
C PHE A 75 9.73 5.48 -2.41
N GLN A 76 8.54 5.59 -3.02
CA GLN A 76 8.38 6.33 -4.28
C GLN A 76 8.36 7.86 -4.07
N LYS A 77 7.53 8.35 -3.14
CA LYS A 77 7.42 9.78 -2.75
C LYS A 77 7.22 10.77 -3.91
N THR A 78 6.56 10.33 -5.00
CA THR A 78 6.33 11.18 -6.19
C THR A 78 5.04 11.97 -6.15
N GLU A 79 4.09 11.62 -5.28
CA GLU A 79 2.78 12.26 -5.19
C GLU A 79 2.48 12.72 -3.76
N PRO A 80 1.64 13.75 -3.57
CA PRO A 80 1.24 14.20 -2.24
C PRO A 80 0.58 13.08 -1.44
N GLU A 81 0.89 13.00 -0.13
CA GLU A 81 0.39 11.92 0.75
C GLU A 81 -1.13 11.81 0.73
N LYS A 82 -1.83 12.95 0.73
CA LYS A 82 -3.30 13.00 0.66
C LYS A 82 -3.84 12.42 -0.66
N ALA A 83 -3.14 12.63 -1.78
CA ALA A 83 -3.55 12.07 -3.06
C ALA A 83 -3.40 10.55 -3.04
N ILE A 84 -2.29 10.02 -2.50
CA ILE A 84 -2.05 8.57 -2.37
C ILE A 84 -3.13 7.91 -1.51
N ILE A 85 -3.53 8.53 -0.40
CA ILE A 85 -4.58 7.99 0.48
C ILE A 85 -5.94 8.00 -0.19
N ASN A 86 -6.31 9.11 -0.85
CA ASN A 86 -7.57 9.18 -1.58
C ASN A 86 -7.66 8.10 -2.65
N GLU A 87 -6.58 7.88 -3.39
CA GLU A 87 -6.51 6.84 -4.42
C GLU A 87 -6.61 5.43 -3.82
N ALA A 88 -5.98 5.16 -2.67
CA ALA A 88 -6.13 3.89 -1.97
C ALA A 88 -7.58 3.63 -1.53
N ILE A 89 -8.29 4.68 -1.09
CA ILE A 89 -9.70 4.60 -0.73
C ILE A 89 -10.57 4.35 -1.97
N ASP A 90 -10.27 5.00 -3.09
CA ASP A 90 -11.04 4.82 -4.33
C ASP A 90 -10.83 3.43 -4.93
N LEU A 91 -9.61 2.89 -4.90
CA LEU A 91 -9.36 1.48 -5.23
C LEU A 91 -10.12 0.51 -4.31
N ALA A 92 -10.24 0.83 -3.02
CA ALA A 92 -11.01 0.02 -2.08
C ALA A 92 -12.51 0.03 -2.38
N LYS A 93 -13.05 1.13 -2.90
CA LYS A 93 -14.45 1.21 -3.36
C LYS A 93 -14.66 0.43 -4.66
N GLU A 94 -13.67 0.43 -5.55
CA GLU A 94 -13.76 -0.24 -6.84
C GLU A 94 -13.60 -1.77 -6.72
N PHE A 95 -12.65 -2.25 -5.92
CA PHE A 95 -12.28 -3.66 -5.85
C PHE A 95 -12.60 -4.35 -4.52
N GLY A 96 -12.90 -3.59 -3.47
CA GLY A 96 -13.13 -4.09 -2.12
C GLY A 96 -14.61 -4.10 -1.72
N SER A 97 -14.82 -4.04 -0.41
CA SER A 97 -16.15 -3.91 0.21
C SER A 97 -16.28 -2.59 0.97
N GLU A 98 -17.47 -2.28 1.50
CA GLU A 98 -17.62 -1.15 2.42
C GLU A 98 -16.71 -1.28 3.67
N LYS A 99 -16.47 -2.50 4.14
CA LYS A 99 -15.55 -2.71 5.26
C LYS A 99 -14.09 -2.44 4.86
N SER A 100 -13.74 -2.64 3.59
CA SER A 100 -12.40 -2.42 3.06
C SER A 100 -11.99 -0.95 3.11
N TYR A 101 -12.85 -0.02 2.64
CA TYR A 101 -12.49 1.40 2.65
C TYR A 101 -12.22 1.91 4.07
N ALA A 102 -13.05 1.52 5.04
CA ALA A 102 -12.93 1.95 6.42
C ALA A 102 -11.65 1.41 7.06
N PHE A 103 -11.36 0.12 6.82
CA PHE A 103 -10.15 -0.53 7.28
C PHE A 103 -8.89 0.14 6.71
N ILE A 104 -8.80 0.29 5.38
CA ILE A 104 -7.64 0.87 4.69
C ILE A 104 -7.40 2.31 5.15
N ASN A 105 -8.45 3.13 5.24
CA ASN A 105 -8.33 4.49 5.73
C ASN A 105 -7.79 4.54 7.17
N GLY A 106 -8.25 3.64 8.04
CA GLY A 106 -7.76 3.53 9.41
C GLY A 106 -6.27 3.19 9.50
N VAL A 107 -5.81 2.22 8.69
CA VAL A 107 -4.39 1.82 8.63
C VAL A 107 -3.51 2.96 8.14
N LEU A 108 -3.88 3.61 7.03
CA LEU A 108 -3.08 4.68 6.43
C LEU A 108 -3.06 5.96 7.27
N SER A 109 -4.18 6.30 7.91
CA SER A 109 -4.25 7.44 8.85
C SER A 109 -3.30 7.25 10.02
N LYS A 110 -3.30 6.05 10.63
CA LYS A 110 -2.39 5.74 11.75
C LYS A 110 -0.92 5.73 11.33
N PHE A 111 -0.64 5.26 10.12
CA PHE A 111 0.70 5.33 9.53
C PHE A 111 1.19 6.79 9.42
N LEU A 112 0.37 7.70 8.88
CA LEU A 112 0.74 9.11 8.75
C LEU A 112 0.94 9.81 10.10
N LEU A 113 0.09 9.52 11.10
CA LEU A 113 0.24 10.08 12.44
C LEU A 113 1.63 9.75 13.03
N LYS A 114 2.02 8.48 13.01
CA LYS A 114 3.34 8.04 13.48
C LYS A 114 4.50 8.62 12.67
N LYS A 115 4.33 8.72 11.34
CA LYS A 115 5.33 9.33 10.46
C LYS A 115 5.58 10.80 10.86
N ASN A 116 4.51 11.54 11.14
CA ASN A 116 4.59 12.95 11.54
C ASN A 116 5.11 13.16 12.97
N GLU A 117 4.90 12.21 13.88
CA GLU A 117 5.54 12.21 15.21
C GLU A 117 7.05 12.02 15.10
N THR A 118 7.48 11.11 14.22
CA THR A 118 8.90 10.82 13.99
C THR A 118 9.63 12.04 13.39
N THR A 119 9.02 12.74 12.44
CA THR A 119 9.64 13.94 11.83
C THR A 119 9.74 15.13 12.78
N LYS A 120 8.85 15.23 13.78
CA LYS A 120 8.91 16.29 14.81
C LYS A 120 9.95 16.02 15.90
N SER A 121 10.32 14.75 16.14
CA SER A 121 11.27 14.38 17.21
C SER A 121 12.74 14.51 16.80
N THR A 122 13.06 14.54 15.50
CA THR A 122 14.44 14.66 14.99
C THR A 122 14.88 16.11 14.74
N GLY A 123 14.03 17.08 15.03
CA GLY A 123 14.27 18.52 14.83
C GLY A 123 14.46 19.33 16.10
N LYS A 124 14.91 18.70 17.19
CA LYS A 124 15.18 19.37 18.48
C LYS A 124 16.61 19.12 18.94
#